data_AF-A0AA38SY38-F1
#
_entry.id   AF-A0AA38SY38-F1
#
_cell.length_a   1.000
_cell.length_b   1.000
_cell.length_c   1.000
_cell.angle_alpha   90.00
_cell.angle_beta   90.00
_cell.angle_gamma   90.00
#
_symmetry.space_group_name_H-M   'P 1'
#
loop_
_entity.id
_entity.type
_entity.pdbx_description
1 polymer ?
#
loop_
_entity_poly.entity_id
_entity_poly.type
_entity_poly.pdbx_seq_one_letter_code
_entity_poly.pdbx_strand_id
1 'polypeptide(L)'
;MAATGVLPSAYQTSAASPEWLNKGDNAWQMMSATLVGLQSVPGLVILYGSIVKKKWAVNSAFMALYAFSAVVICWVTWAYKMSFGEKLLPFWGKAGPALGQKFLIKQAALPASAHFHADGTLETAMITPFYPMASMVWFQCVFAAIALILLAGSLLGRMNIRAWMAFVPLWLTFSYTVGAFSLWGGGFLFQWGVMDYSGGYVIHLSSGVAGFTAAYWVSTHLYTI
;
A
#
# COMPACT_ATOMS: atom_id res chain seq x y z
N MET A 1 -32.73 -25.86 -32.36
CA MET A 1 -32.91 -25.54 -30.93
C MET A 1 -31.54 -25.63 -30.27
N ALA A 2 -30.85 -24.51 -30.09
CA ALA A 2 -29.58 -24.50 -29.36
C ALA A 2 -29.90 -24.82 -27.89
N ALA A 3 -29.21 -25.81 -27.33
CA ALA A 3 -29.31 -26.12 -25.91
C ALA A 3 -28.94 -24.86 -25.12
N THR A 4 -29.93 -24.27 -24.43
CA THR A 4 -29.71 -23.24 -23.42
C THR A 4 -29.00 -23.93 -22.25
N GLY A 5 -27.69 -24.11 -22.39
CA GLY A 5 -26.85 -24.67 -21.35
C GLY A 5 -26.96 -23.77 -20.14
N VAL A 6 -27.63 -24.26 -19.08
CA VAL A 6 -27.70 -23.58 -17.79
C VAL A 6 -26.25 -23.33 -17.37
N LEU A 7 -25.86 -22.05 -17.27
CA LEU A 7 -24.54 -21.69 -16.76
C LEU A 7 -24.36 -22.40 -15.41
N PRO A 8 -23.22 -23.10 -15.17
CA PRO A 8 -22.99 -23.77 -13.90
C PRO A 8 -23.21 -22.78 -12.76
N SER A 9 -23.75 -23.24 -11.61
CA SER A 9 -24.15 -22.38 -10.49
C SER A 9 -23.06 -21.40 -10.05
N ALA A 10 -21.79 -21.79 -10.17
CA ALA A 10 -20.64 -20.94 -9.88
C ALA A 10 -20.57 -19.69 -10.78
N TYR A 11 -21.05 -19.72 -12.02
CA TYR A 11 -20.99 -18.62 -12.98
C TYR A 11 -22.30 -17.83 -13.08
N GLN A 12 -23.30 -18.18 -12.28
CA GLN A 12 -24.55 -17.45 -12.21
C GLN A 12 -24.36 -16.19 -11.36
N THR A 13 -24.99 -15.09 -11.80
CA THR A 13 -24.98 -13.84 -11.05
C THR A 13 -25.68 -14.01 -9.71
N SER A 14 -25.00 -13.64 -8.64
CA SER A 14 -25.53 -13.72 -7.27
C SER A 14 -24.92 -12.62 -6.40
N ALA A 15 -25.37 -12.49 -5.16
CA ALA A 15 -24.75 -11.57 -4.21
C ALA A 15 -23.25 -11.86 -3.97
N ALA A 16 -22.82 -13.12 -4.13
CA ALA A 16 -21.43 -13.54 -4.01
C ALA A 16 -20.64 -13.44 -5.33
N SER A 17 -21.34 -13.36 -6.47
CA SER A 17 -20.76 -13.25 -7.81
C SER A 17 -21.54 -12.22 -8.62
N PRO A 18 -21.40 -10.92 -8.33
CA PRO A 18 -22.10 -9.87 -9.06
C PRO A 18 -21.57 -9.76 -10.50
N GLU A 19 -22.35 -9.14 -11.38
CA GLU A 19 -22.05 -9.05 -12.82
C GLU A 19 -20.69 -8.39 -13.14
N TRP A 20 -20.29 -7.38 -12.36
CA TRP A 20 -19.01 -6.70 -12.52
C TRP A 20 -17.80 -7.52 -12.05
N LEU A 21 -17.99 -8.65 -11.35
CA LEU A 21 -16.88 -9.39 -10.77
C LEU A 21 -16.23 -10.31 -11.81
N ASN A 22 -15.00 -10.01 -12.18
CA ASN A 22 -14.15 -10.92 -12.92
C ASN A 22 -13.31 -11.76 -11.94
N LYS A 23 -13.53 -13.07 -11.95
CA LYS A 23 -12.82 -14.01 -11.05
C LYS A 23 -11.34 -14.14 -11.37
N GLY A 24 -10.96 -14.03 -12.65
CA GLY A 24 -9.57 -14.08 -13.09
C GLY A 24 -8.80 -12.87 -12.59
N ASP A 25 -9.36 -11.67 -12.76
CA ASP A 25 -8.76 -10.41 -12.28
C ASP A 25 -8.61 -10.45 -10.76
N ASN A 26 -9.65 -10.88 -10.04
CA ASN A 26 -9.60 -11.00 -8.59
C ASN A 26 -8.54 -12.02 -8.11
N ALA A 27 -8.48 -13.19 -8.74
CA ALA A 27 -7.51 -14.23 -8.40
C ALA A 27 -6.08 -13.75 -8.66
N TRP A 28 -5.82 -13.11 -9.80
CA TRP A 28 -4.53 -12.53 -10.12
C TRP A 28 -4.13 -11.42 -9.16
N GLN A 29 -5.08 -10.55 -8.78
CA GLN A 29 -4.84 -9.47 -7.83
C GLN A 29 -4.44 -10.01 -6.45
N MET A 30 -5.14 -11.04 -5.95
CA MET A 30 -4.83 -11.68 -4.67
C MET A 30 -3.50 -12.44 -4.71
N MET A 31 -3.21 -13.14 -5.82
CA MET A 31 -1.90 -13.78 -6.02
C MET A 31 -0.78 -12.75 -6.02
N SER A 32 -0.93 -11.66 -6.77
CA SER A 32 0.04 -10.56 -6.83
C SER A 32 0.26 -9.94 -5.45
N ALA A 33 -0.80 -9.69 -4.69
CA ALA A 33 -0.71 -9.21 -3.31
C ALA A 33 0.08 -10.19 -2.42
N THR A 34 -0.11 -11.49 -2.61
CA THR A 34 0.60 -12.53 -1.85
C THR A 34 2.08 -12.54 -2.19
N LEU A 35 2.44 -12.46 -3.47
CA LEU A 35 3.84 -12.40 -3.92
C LEU A 35 4.57 -11.17 -3.36
N VAL A 36 3.93 -10.01 -3.37
CA VAL A 36 4.50 -8.78 -2.76
C VAL A 36 4.56 -8.90 -1.24
N GLY A 37 3.54 -9.50 -0.61
CA GLY A 37 3.57 -9.82 0.82
C GLY A 37 4.77 -10.69 1.20
N LEU A 38 5.07 -11.71 0.39
CA LEU A 38 6.21 -12.63 0.59
C LEU A 38 7.56 -11.94 0.48
N GLN A 39 7.68 -10.89 -0.35
CA GLN A 39 8.88 -10.07 -0.41
C GLN A 39 9.13 -9.37 0.93
N SER A 40 8.08 -8.95 1.64
CA SER A 40 8.19 -8.39 2.99
C SER A 40 8.44 -9.47 4.04
N VAL A 41 7.47 -10.38 4.20
CA VAL A 41 7.48 -11.46 5.19
C VAL A 41 7.27 -12.78 4.45
N PRO A 42 8.27 -13.68 4.38
CA PRO A 42 9.53 -13.65 5.13
C PRO A 42 10.72 -12.97 4.44
N GLY A 43 10.63 -12.52 3.18
CA GLY A 43 11.79 -12.12 2.35
C GLY A 43 12.75 -11.11 3.01
N LEU A 44 12.29 -9.86 3.21
CA LEU A 44 13.09 -8.81 3.83
C LEU A 44 13.37 -9.07 5.31
N VAL A 45 12.48 -9.78 6.03
CA VAL A 45 12.73 -10.20 7.41
C VAL A 45 13.98 -11.07 7.51
N ILE A 46 14.11 -12.07 6.63
CA ILE A 46 15.28 -12.95 6.57
C ILE A 46 16.51 -12.15 6.14
N LEU A 47 16.40 -11.31 5.11
CA LEU A 47 17.51 -10.49 4.62
C LEU A 47 18.06 -9.58 5.72
N TYR A 48 17.20 -8.87 6.45
CA TYR A 48 17.63 -7.96 7.51
C TYR A 48 18.15 -8.67 8.75
N GLY A 49 17.63 -9.85 9.06
CA GLY A 49 18.19 -10.70 10.09
C GLY A 49 19.59 -11.22 9.74
N SER A 50 19.89 -11.46 8.46
CA SER A 50 21.13 -12.11 8.01
C SER A 50 22.28 -11.15 7.71
N ILE A 51 22.00 -9.93 7.23
CA ILE A 51 23.05 -8.95 6.85
C ILE A 51 23.67 -8.23 8.05
N VAL A 52 22.99 -8.22 9.20
CA VAL A 52 23.46 -7.53 10.41
C VAL A 52 24.34 -8.43 11.27
N LYS A 53 25.15 -7.82 12.15
CA LYS A 53 25.92 -8.57 13.15
C LYS A 53 24.98 -9.44 14.00
N LYS A 54 25.40 -10.65 14.37
CA LYS A 54 24.61 -11.64 15.13
C LYS A 54 23.87 -11.05 16.34
N LYS A 55 24.48 -10.13 17.08
CA LYS A 55 23.87 -9.47 18.24
C LYS A 55 22.63 -8.61 17.92
N TRP A 56 22.46 -8.20 16.66
CA TRP A 56 21.35 -7.35 16.20
C TRP A 56 20.34 -8.09 15.30
N ALA A 57 20.60 -9.35 14.94
CA ALA A 57 19.80 -10.12 13.99
C ALA A 57 18.33 -10.21 14.41
N VAL A 58 18.07 -10.58 15.67
CA VAL A 58 16.71 -10.72 16.21
C VAL A 58 15.97 -9.38 16.19
N ASN A 59 16.58 -8.31 16.71
CA ASN A 59 15.96 -6.99 16.72
C ASN A 59 15.64 -6.50 15.30
N SER A 60 16.53 -6.74 14.33
CA SER A 60 16.34 -6.33 12.93
C SER A 60 15.19 -7.07 12.27
N ALA A 61 15.08 -8.38 12.49
CA ALA A 61 13.92 -9.16 12.04
C ALA A 61 12.61 -8.68 12.70
N PHE A 62 12.63 -8.39 14.00
CA PHE A 62 11.48 -7.87 14.73
C PHE A 62 11.05 -6.47 14.26
N MET A 63 11.99 -5.59 13.89
CA MET A 63 11.66 -4.28 13.30
C MET A 63 10.84 -4.45 12.01
N ALA A 64 11.22 -5.37 11.13
CA ALA A 64 10.50 -5.65 9.89
C ALA A 64 9.12 -6.27 10.16
N LEU A 65 9.04 -7.28 11.04
CA LEU A 65 7.76 -7.90 11.43
C LEU A 65 6.80 -6.89 12.06
N TYR A 66 7.31 -6.07 12.99
CA TYR A 66 6.51 -5.01 13.61
C TYR A 66 5.98 -4.03 12.56
N ALA A 67 6.83 -3.58 11.64
CA ALA A 67 6.42 -2.63 10.60
C ALA A 67 5.29 -3.21 9.74
N PHE A 68 5.39 -4.48 9.34
CA PHE A 68 4.33 -5.15 8.60
C PHE A 68 3.01 -5.16 9.38
N SER A 69 3.03 -5.65 10.62
CA SER A 69 1.82 -5.75 11.46
C SER A 69 1.20 -4.38 11.79
N ALA A 70 2.03 -3.39 12.13
CA ALA A 70 1.57 -2.04 12.42
C ALA A 70 0.95 -1.37 11.19
N VAL A 71 1.55 -1.56 10.00
CA VAL A 71 0.97 -1.05 8.75
C VAL A 71 -0.39 -1.69 8.51
N VAL A 72 -0.56 -3.01 8.66
CA VAL A 72 -1.88 -3.65 8.48
C VAL A 72 -2.96 -2.98 9.32
N ILE A 73 -2.67 -2.71 10.59
CA ILE A 73 -3.62 -2.05 11.50
C ILE A 73 -3.90 -0.62 11.02
N CYS A 74 -2.86 0.20 10.84
CA CYS A 74 -3.00 1.60 10.45
C CYS A 74 -3.68 1.77 9.08
N TRP A 75 -3.42 0.83 8.18
CA TRP A 75 -3.94 0.81 6.82
C TRP A 75 -5.46 0.69 6.80
N VAL A 76 -6.00 -0.27 7.55
CA VAL A 76 -7.44 -0.50 7.58
C VAL A 76 -8.19 0.51 8.47
N THR A 77 -7.52 1.17 9.41
CA THR A 77 -8.14 2.17 10.31
C THR A 77 -8.19 3.57 9.73
N TRP A 78 -7.15 4.04 9.01
CA TRP A 78 -7.16 5.37 8.39
C TRP A 78 -6.38 5.47 7.08
N ALA A 79 -5.22 4.81 6.96
CA ALA A 79 -4.25 5.13 5.91
C ALA A 79 -4.70 4.72 4.50
N TYR A 80 -5.53 3.68 4.35
CA TYR A 80 -6.11 3.35 3.04
C TYR A 80 -6.95 4.51 2.49
N LYS A 81 -7.85 5.08 3.31
CA LYS A 81 -8.70 6.21 2.89
C LYS A 81 -7.89 7.48 2.64
N MET A 82 -6.81 7.69 3.38
CA MET A 82 -5.90 8.80 3.12
C MET A 82 -5.14 8.66 1.80
N SER A 83 -4.89 7.42 1.36
CA SER A 83 -4.14 7.13 0.13
C SER A 83 -5.04 7.02 -1.11
N PHE A 84 -6.23 6.46 -0.97
CA PHE A 84 -7.11 6.06 -2.09
C PHE A 84 -8.57 6.47 -1.91
N GLY A 85 -8.87 7.30 -0.91
CA GLY A 85 -10.21 7.78 -0.59
C GLY A 85 -10.52 9.16 -1.17
N GLU A 86 -11.36 9.89 -0.45
CA GLU A 86 -11.75 11.24 -0.86
C GLU A 86 -10.63 12.25 -0.64
N LYS A 87 -10.52 13.22 -1.55
CA LYS A 87 -9.59 14.34 -1.45
C LYS A 87 -9.88 15.19 -0.21
N LEU A 88 -8.86 15.42 0.61
CA LEU A 88 -8.85 16.46 1.66
C LEU A 88 -8.08 17.69 1.18
N LEU A 89 -6.86 17.46 0.70
CA LEU A 89 -5.94 18.42 0.10
C LEU A 89 -5.54 17.93 -1.29
N PRO A 90 -4.97 18.78 -2.17
CA PRO A 90 -4.50 18.35 -3.49
C PRO A 90 -3.50 17.18 -3.45
N PHE A 91 -2.78 17.02 -2.35
CA PHE A 91 -1.75 16.00 -2.15
C PHE A 91 -2.11 14.95 -1.08
N TRP A 92 -3.31 15.01 -0.49
CA TRP A 92 -3.64 14.15 0.66
C TRP A 92 -5.14 13.83 0.78
N GLY A 93 -5.48 12.59 1.11
CA GLY A 93 -6.85 12.15 1.31
C GLY A 93 -7.37 12.31 2.75
N LYS A 94 -8.70 12.24 2.91
CA LYS A 94 -9.37 12.24 4.22
C LYS A 94 -9.13 10.92 4.97
N ALA A 95 -8.84 11.03 6.26
CA ALA A 95 -8.73 9.86 7.14
C ALA A 95 -10.09 9.17 7.34
N GLY A 96 -10.09 7.84 7.39
CA GLY A 96 -11.28 7.07 7.73
C GLY A 96 -11.07 5.55 7.63
N PRO A 97 -11.95 4.77 8.26
CA PRO A 97 -11.82 3.31 8.29
C PRO A 97 -12.17 2.67 6.95
N ALA A 98 -11.44 1.61 6.63
CA ALA A 98 -11.60 0.74 5.47
C ALA A 98 -12.03 -0.69 5.88
N LEU A 99 -12.75 -0.83 7.01
CA LEU A 99 -13.19 -2.12 7.57
C LEU A 99 -14.67 -2.44 7.32
N GLY A 100 -15.46 -1.49 6.83
CA GLY A 100 -16.90 -1.68 6.67
C GLY A 100 -17.22 -2.76 5.64
N GLN A 101 -18.05 -3.74 5.99
CA GLN A 101 -18.46 -4.80 5.04
C GLN A 101 -19.04 -4.22 3.75
N LYS A 102 -19.97 -3.25 3.85
CA LYS A 102 -20.57 -2.57 2.69
C LYS A 102 -19.54 -1.87 1.80
N PHE A 103 -18.41 -1.48 2.37
CA PHE A 103 -17.31 -0.86 1.63
C PHE A 103 -16.45 -1.92 0.95
N LEU A 104 -16.10 -3.00 1.66
CA LEU A 104 -15.21 -4.06 1.20
C LEU A 104 -15.79 -4.95 0.09
N ILE A 105 -17.10 -5.18 0.09
CA ILE A 105 -17.76 -6.06 -0.91
C ILE A 105 -18.11 -5.34 -2.22
N LYS A 106 -18.07 -4.01 -2.24
CA LYS A 106 -18.34 -3.23 -3.46
C LYS A 106 -17.21 -3.41 -4.47
N GLN A 107 -17.52 -3.19 -5.74
CA GLN A 107 -16.51 -3.11 -6.79
C GLN A 107 -15.45 -2.08 -6.42
N ALA A 108 -14.19 -2.40 -6.71
CA ALA A 108 -13.11 -1.47 -6.49
C ALA A 108 -13.30 -0.19 -7.30
N ALA A 109 -13.11 0.96 -6.67
CA ALA A 109 -13.23 2.26 -7.33
C ALA A 109 -12.30 3.29 -6.69
N LEU A 110 -11.67 4.12 -7.53
CA LEU A 110 -10.86 5.27 -7.14
C LEU A 110 -11.47 6.57 -7.71
N PRO A 111 -12.51 7.14 -7.08
CA PRO A 111 -13.23 8.28 -7.65
C PRO A 111 -12.35 9.51 -7.90
N ALA A 112 -11.32 9.70 -7.06
CA ALA A 112 -10.39 10.83 -7.19
C ALA A 112 -9.45 10.71 -8.40
N SER A 113 -9.37 9.55 -9.05
CA SER A 113 -8.55 9.35 -10.25
C SER A 113 -9.21 9.79 -11.55
N ALA A 114 -10.40 10.40 -11.51
CA ALA A 114 -11.03 10.95 -12.70
C ALA A 114 -10.30 12.23 -13.15
N HIS A 115 -10.10 12.39 -14.45
CA HIS A 115 -9.58 13.61 -15.07
C HIS A 115 -10.69 14.34 -15.80
N PHE A 116 -10.73 15.67 -15.66
CA PHE A 116 -11.67 16.53 -16.34
C PHE A 116 -10.93 17.57 -17.17
N HIS A 117 -11.41 17.80 -18.37
CA HIS A 117 -10.97 18.90 -19.22
C HIS A 117 -11.36 20.26 -18.60
N ALA A 118 -10.76 21.34 -19.12
CA ALA A 118 -11.02 22.71 -18.65
C ALA A 118 -12.49 23.16 -18.84
N ASP A 119 -13.22 22.52 -19.75
CA ASP A 119 -14.65 22.72 -20.00
C ASP A 119 -15.57 21.90 -19.07
N GLY A 120 -14.99 21.09 -18.18
CA GLY A 120 -15.70 20.24 -17.23
C GLY A 120 -16.10 18.87 -17.79
N THR A 121 -15.76 18.55 -19.04
CA THR A 121 -16.01 17.23 -19.62
C THR A 121 -15.03 16.19 -19.07
N LEU A 122 -15.48 14.93 -18.94
CA LEU A 122 -14.66 13.84 -18.40
C LEU A 122 -13.64 13.39 -19.46
N GLU A 123 -12.35 13.62 -19.19
CA GLU A 123 -11.24 13.19 -20.04
C GLU A 123 -10.91 11.71 -19.81
N THR A 124 -10.72 11.34 -18.54
CA THR A 124 -10.39 9.97 -18.14
C THR A 124 -11.33 9.53 -17.03
N ALA A 125 -11.99 8.39 -17.23
CA ALA A 125 -12.89 7.81 -16.25
C ALA A 125 -12.15 7.37 -14.99
N MET A 126 -12.87 7.36 -13.86
CA MET A 126 -12.35 6.81 -12.61
C MET A 126 -11.94 5.34 -12.78
N ILE A 127 -10.89 4.92 -12.08
CA ILE A 127 -10.40 3.54 -12.16
C ILE A 127 -11.37 2.62 -11.41
N THR A 128 -12.02 1.70 -12.13
CA THR A 128 -12.95 0.69 -11.59
C THR A 128 -12.54 -0.73 -11.97
N PRO A 129 -11.63 -1.37 -11.23
CA PRO A 129 -11.22 -2.74 -11.50
C PRO A 129 -12.38 -3.74 -11.28
N PHE A 130 -12.34 -4.87 -11.97
CA PHE A 130 -13.38 -5.92 -11.88
C PHE A 130 -13.15 -6.88 -10.71
N TYR A 131 -12.77 -6.36 -9.54
CA TYR A 131 -12.60 -7.11 -8.30
C TYR A 131 -13.10 -6.31 -7.08
N PRO A 132 -13.36 -6.94 -5.92
CA PRO A 132 -13.90 -6.25 -4.75
C PRO A 132 -12.89 -5.29 -4.13
N MET A 133 -13.39 -4.26 -3.43
CA MET A 133 -12.57 -3.31 -2.67
C MET A 133 -11.66 -4.00 -1.65
N ALA A 134 -12.07 -5.14 -1.07
CA ALA A 134 -11.22 -5.91 -0.18
C ALA A 134 -9.87 -6.30 -0.82
N SER A 135 -9.89 -6.72 -2.08
CA SER A 135 -8.68 -7.09 -2.83
C SER A 135 -7.78 -5.88 -3.09
N MET A 136 -8.38 -4.72 -3.39
CA MET A 136 -7.63 -3.46 -3.53
C MET A 136 -6.99 -3.02 -2.22
N VAL A 137 -7.75 -3.06 -1.12
CA VAL A 137 -7.28 -2.67 0.22
C VAL A 137 -6.09 -3.54 0.63
N TRP A 138 -6.19 -4.85 0.44
CA TRP A 138 -5.11 -5.78 0.78
C TRP A 138 -3.88 -5.61 -0.11
N PHE A 139 -4.07 -5.50 -1.43
CA PHE A 139 -2.96 -5.31 -2.36
C PHE A 139 -2.16 -4.04 -2.05
N GLN A 140 -2.84 -2.93 -1.79
CA GLN A 140 -2.15 -1.69 -1.47
C GLN A 140 -1.54 -1.69 -0.05
N CYS A 141 -2.11 -2.50 0.86
CA CYS A 141 -1.54 -2.69 2.20
C CYS A 141 -0.12 -3.28 2.14
N VAL A 142 0.10 -4.29 1.30
CA VAL A 142 1.42 -4.93 1.20
C VAL A 142 2.46 -4.02 0.54
N PHE A 143 2.05 -3.10 -0.35
CA PHE A 143 2.89 -2.04 -0.91
C PHE A 143 3.30 -1.02 0.17
N ALA A 144 2.35 -0.62 1.03
CA ALA A 144 2.64 0.26 2.16
C ALA A 144 3.60 -0.40 3.16
N ALA A 145 3.40 -1.69 3.42
CA ALA A 145 4.24 -2.45 4.34
C ALA A 145 5.67 -2.59 3.81
N ILE A 146 5.85 -2.98 2.55
CA ILE A 146 7.19 -3.16 1.98
C ILE A 146 7.97 -1.84 1.93
N ALA A 147 7.33 -0.70 1.66
CA ALA A 147 7.99 0.60 1.66
C ALA A 147 8.62 0.95 3.02
N LEU A 148 7.89 0.70 4.12
CA LEU A 148 8.43 0.93 5.45
C LEU A 148 9.51 -0.07 5.86
N ILE A 149 9.38 -1.32 5.42
CA ILE A 149 10.42 -2.31 5.67
C ILE A 149 11.69 -1.93 4.90
N LEU A 150 11.60 -1.52 3.62
CA LEU A 150 12.74 -1.02 2.85
C LEU A 150 13.46 0.13 3.56
N LEU A 151 12.70 1.09 4.10
CA LEU A 151 13.24 2.17 4.92
C LEU A 151 13.96 1.63 6.16
N ALA A 152 13.37 0.64 6.86
CA ALA A 152 13.95 0.01 8.04
C ALA A 152 15.35 -0.55 7.79
N GLY A 153 15.63 -1.03 6.57
CA GLY A 153 16.95 -1.51 6.15
C GLY A 153 18.07 -0.50 6.39
N SER A 154 17.77 0.80 6.25
CA SER A 154 18.72 1.85 6.60
C SER A 154 18.92 1.98 8.12
N LEU A 155 17.95 1.62 8.97
CA LEU A 155 17.99 1.90 10.41
C LEU A 155 18.42 0.71 11.28
N LEU A 156 18.75 -0.41 10.65
CA LEU A 156 19.15 -1.64 11.33
C LEU A 156 20.40 -1.42 12.20
N GLY A 157 20.34 -1.89 13.44
CA GLY A 157 21.46 -1.82 14.38
C GLY A 157 21.78 -0.44 14.95
N ARG A 158 21.01 0.60 14.59
CA ARG A 158 21.20 1.98 15.09
C ARG A 158 19.97 2.63 15.72
N MET A 159 18.76 2.22 15.35
CA MET A 159 17.53 2.74 15.94
C MET A 159 16.99 1.81 17.03
N ASN A 160 16.58 2.37 18.16
CA ASN A 160 15.88 1.62 19.20
C ASN A 160 14.44 1.28 18.73
N ILE A 161 13.97 0.07 19.04
CA ILE A 161 12.63 -0.42 18.70
C ILE A 161 11.50 0.51 19.15
N ARG A 162 11.60 1.17 20.32
CA ARG A 162 10.56 2.11 20.78
C ARG A 162 10.39 3.31 19.86
N ALA A 163 11.50 3.85 19.36
CA ALA A 163 11.48 4.93 18.39
C ALA A 163 10.94 4.43 17.05
N TRP A 164 11.31 3.22 16.63
CA TRP A 164 10.76 2.57 15.43
C TRP A 164 9.24 2.40 15.50
N MET A 165 8.72 2.01 16.67
CA MET A 165 7.28 1.84 16.90
C MET A 165 6.48 3.13 16.75
N ALA A 166 7.06 4.28 17.12
CA ALA A 166 6.44 5.58 16.85
C ALA A 166 6.63 6.00 15.38
N PHE A 167 7.81 5.75 14.82
CA PHE A 167 8.18 6.18 13.48
C PHE A 167 7.31 5.54 12.39
N VAL A 168 7.05 4.24 12.46
CA VAL A 168 6.26 3.48 11.47
C VAL A 168 4.87 4.11 11.21
N PRO A 169 3.97 4.28 12.21
CA PRO A 169 2.66 4.86 11.97
C PRO A 169 2.74 6.33 11.55
N LEU A 170 3.71 7.10 12.07
CA LEU A 170 3.90 8.50 11.69
C LEU A 170 4.34 8.63 10.23
N TRP A 171 5.35 7.87 9.80
CA TRP A 171 5.85 7.94 8.43
C TRP A 171 4.83 7.39 7.43
N LEU A 172 4.12 6.31 7.77
CA LEU A 172 2.99 5.83 6.96
C LEU A 172 1.96 6.96 6.76
N THR A 173 1.60 7.65 7.84
CA THR A 173 0.55 8.67 7.81
C THR A 173 0.99 9.94 7.10
N PHE A 174 2.18 10.47 7.37
CA PHE A 174 2.59 11.80 6.89
C PHE A 174 3.46 11.77 5.63
N SER A 175 4.04 10.62 5.27
CA SER A 175 4.88 10.48 4.08
C SER A 175 4.25 9.54 3.06
N TYR A 176 4.01 8.28 3.43
CA TYR A 176 3.50 7.28 2.48
C TYR A 176 2.14 7.66 1.91
N THR A 177 1.16 8.01 2.75
CA THR A 177 -0.19 8.32 2.25
C THR A 177 -0.23 9.60 1.42
N VAL A 178 0.66 10.58 1.69
CA VAL A 178 0.83 11.78 0.86
C VAL A 178 1.35 11.40 -0.53
N GLY A 179 2.40 10.57 -0.59
CA GLY A 179 2.95 10.08 -1.85
C GLY A 179 1.93 9.26 -2.64
N ALA A 180 1.30 8.29 -1.98
CA ALA A 180 0.30 7.40 -2.58
C ALA A 180 -0.92 8.18 -3.10
N PHE A 181 -1.45 9.13 -2.32
CA PHE A 181 -2.58 9.95 -2.77
C PHE A 181 -2.17 10.81 -3.97
N SER A 182 -1.00 11.46 -3.89
CA SER A 182 -0.52 12.36 -4.93
C SER A 182 -0.32 11.66 -6.28
N LEU A 183 0.19 10.43 -6.28
CA LEU A 183 0.59 9.70 -7.49
C LEU A 183 -0.42 8.64 -7.96
N TRP A 184 -1.16 8.01 -7.05
CA TRP A 184 -2.07 6.90 -7.37
C TRP A 184 -3.51 7.15 -6.96
N GLY A 185 -3.71 7.90 -5.88
CA GLY A 185 -5.04 8.21 -5.35
C GLY A 185 -5.76 9.35 -6.07
N GLY A 186 -5.21 9.87 -7.17
CA GLY A 186 -5.82 10.96 -7.94
C GLY A 186 -5.50 12.37 -7.46
N GLY A 187 -4.45 12.52 -6.64
CA GLY A 187 -3.92 13.83 -6.24
C GLY A 187 -3.17 14.56 -7.36
N PHE A 188 -2.54 15.67 -7.01
CA PHE A 188 -2.02 16.63 -7.99
C PHE A 188 -0.99 16.07 -8.98
N LEU A 189 -0.11 15.14 -8.56
CA LEU A 189 0.89 14.56 -9.48
C LEU A 189 0.23 13.62 -10.50
N PHE A 190 -0.76 12.85 -10.08
CA PHE A 190 -1.59 12.05 -10.99
C PHE A 190 -2.27 12.96 -12.03
N GLN A 191 -2.86 14.07 -11.58
CA GLN A 191 -3.51 15.07 -12.44
C GLN A 191 -2.51 15.80 -13.38
N TRP A 192 -1.23 15.88 -13.01
CA TRP A 192 -0.17 16.39 -13.87
C TRP A 192 0.37 15.34 -14.86
N GLY A 193 -0.16 14.12 -14.85
CA GLY A 193 0.25 13.04 -15.75
C GLY A 193 1.58 12.37 -15.35
N VAL A 194 2.00 12.49 -14.08
CA VAL A 194 3.19 11.78 -13.61
C VAL A 194 2.94 10.29 -13.60
N MET A 195 3.74 9.55 -14.36
CA MET A 195 3.62 8.10 -14.49
C MET A 195 4.41 7.37 -13.40
N ASP A 196 3.70 6.70 -12.50
CA ASP A 196 4.27 5.75 -11.54
C ASP A 196 3.47 4.45 -11.56
N TYR A 197 3.93 3.47 -12.34
CA TYR A 197 3.18 2.23 -12.55
C TYR A 197 3.15 1.33 -11.29
N SER A 198 4.31 1.09 -10.67
CA SER A 198 4.47 0.07 -9.61
C SER A 198 5.23 0.56 -8.38
N GLY A 199 5.45 1.87 -8.23
CA GLY A 199 5.95 2.45 -6.99
C GLY A 199 7.39 2.91 -7.07
N GLY A 200 7.85 3.29 -8.26
CA GLY A 200 9.17 3.91 -8.43
C GLY A 200 9.31 5.14 -7.52
N TYR A 201 8.27 5.97 -7.45
CA TYR A 201 8.25 7.15 -6.59
C TYR A 201 7.69 6.83 -5.21
N VAL A 202 6.48 6.27 -5.13
CA VAL A 202 5.76 6.07 -3.85
C VAL A 202 6.50 5.12 -2.90
N ILE A 203 7.18 4.10 -3.44
CA ILE A 203 7.88 3.09 -2.65
C ILE A 203 9.38 3.37 -2.65
N HIS A 204 10.05 3.22 -3.79
CA HIS A 204 11.51 3.13 -3.82
C HIS A 204 12.18 4.48 -3.54
N LEU A 205 11.79 5.53 -4.25
CA LEU A 205 12.36 6.86 -4.03
C LEU A 205 12.00 7.39 -2.64
N SER A 206 10.72 7.32 -2.25
CA SER A 206 10.24 7.82 -0.96
C SER A 206 10.94 7.12 0.22
N SER A 207 10.97 5.78 0.24
CA SER A 207 11.65 5.03 1.30
C SER A 207 13.17 5.20 1.27
N GLY A 208 13.77 5.33 0.08
CA GLY A 208 15.21 5.57 -0.08
C GLY A 208 15.64 6.93 0.47
N VAL A 209 14.94 8.00 0.11
CA VAL A 209 15.22 9.36 0.62
C VAL A 209 14.96 9.45 2.13
N ALA A 210 13.87 8.86 2.60
CA ALA A 210 13.57 8.83 4.04
C ALA A 210 14.59 8.01 4.81
N GLY A 211 15.03 6.87 4.27
CA GLY A 211 16.07 6.03 4.85
C GLY A 211 17.42 6.72 4.90
N PHE A 212 17.81 7.41 3.82
CA PHE A 212 19.03 8.24 3.80
C PHE A 212 18.98 9.36 4.84
N THR A 213 17.86 10.08 4.90
CA THR A 213 17.65 11.17 5.86
C THR A 213 17.69 10.65 7.30
N ALA A 214 16.96 9.56 7.58
CA ALA A 214 16.93 8.96 8.91
C ALA A 214 18.30 8.39 9.31
N ALA A 215 19.06 7.82 8.36
CA ALA A 215 20.42 7.36 8.58
C ALA A 215 21.40 8.49 8.95
N TYR A 216 21.22 9.67 8.37
CA TYR A 216 22.02 10.85 8.68
C TYR A 216 21.77 11.35 10.13
N TRP A 217 20.50 11.46 10.52
CA TRP A 217 20.13 11.93 11.87
C TRP A 217 20.36 10.89 12.96
N VAL A 218 20.04 9.62 12.68
CA VAL A 218 20.27 8.49 13.57
C VAL A 218 21.67 7.95 13.32
N SER A 219 22.67 8.74 13.70
CA SER A 219 24.07 8.32 13.62
C SER A 219 24.38 7.33 14.75
N THR A 220 25.04 6.22 14.42
CA THR A 220 25.80 5.49 15.43
C THR A 220 26.93 6.40 15.87
N HIS A 221 26.99 6.74 17.16
CA HIS A 221 28.23 7.27 17.74
C HIS A 221 29.30 6.19 17.55
N LEU A 222 30.05 6.30 16.47
CA LEU A 222 31.35 5.66 16.34
C LEU A 222 32.22 6.39 17.35
N TYR A 223 32.26 5.88 18.58
CA TYR A 223 33.40 6.14 19.43
C TYR A 223 34.60 5.55 18.69
N THR A 224 35.24 6.34 17.84
CA THR A 224 36.70 6.29 17.68
C THR A 224 37.28 6.79 18.99
N ILE A 225 37.41 5.89 19.98
CA ILE A 225 38.56 5.73 20.89
C ILE A 225 38.50 4.31 21.46
#